data_AF-A0A4R8EBR9-F1
#
_entry.id   AF-A0A4R8EBR9-F1
#
_cell.length_a   1.000
_cell.length_b   1.000
_cell.length_c   1.000
_cell.angle_alpha   90.00
_cell.angle_beta   90.00
_cell.angle_gamma   90.00
#
_symmetry.space_group_name_H-M   'P 1'
#
loop_
_entity.id
_entity.type
_entity.pdbx_description
1 polymer ?
#
loop_
_entity_poly.entity_id
_entity_poly.type
_entity_poly.pdbx_seq_one_letter_code
_entity_poly.pdbx_strand_id
1 'polypeptide(L)'
;MLKKRITAIAFLLLYSSNCLAEGQYGLARFVTFIHIIFLFLSIFIYTMIGGIIIKFILQKSNLLVKNQTRNAFAISLLIAILATMFFGDGFIS
;
A
#
# COMPACT_ATOMS: atom_id res chain seq x y z
N MET A 1 0.58 -50.21 -23.32
CA MET A 1 1.49 -49.37 -22.50
C MET A 1 1.45 -47.88 -22.87
N LEU A 2 1.34 -47.51 -24.16
CA LEU A 2 1.35 -46.11 -24.62
C LEU A 2 0.27 -45.21 -23.98
N LYS A 3 -0.98 -45.70 -23.89
CA LYS A 3 -2.11 -44.96 -23.29
C LYS A 3 -1.86 -44.55 -21.84
N LYS A 4 -1.25 -45.43 -21.03
CA LYS A 4 -0.90 -45.16 -19.63
C LYS A 4 0.20 -44.08 -19.49
N ARG A 5 1.12 -44.02 -20.45
CA ARG A 5 2.18 -42.99 -20.49
C ARG A 5 1.63 -41.62 -20.85
N ILE A 6 0.72 -41.56 -21.82
CA ILE A 6 0.08 -40.30 -22.24
C ILE A 6 -0.76 -39.70 -21.11
N THR A 7 -1.53 -40.52 -20.39
CA THR A 7 -2.31 -40.07 -19.23
C THR A 7 -1.41 -39.59 -18.08
N ALA A 8 -0.26 -40.24 -17.85
CA ALA A 8 0.68 -39.82 -16.81
C ALA A 8 1.32 -38.46 -17.14
N ILE A 9 1.70 -38.23 -18.39
CA ILE A 9 2.27 -36.94 -18.85
C ILE A 9 1.23 -35.82 -18.73
N ALA A 10 -0.02 -36.08 -19.12
CA ALA A 10 -1.11 -35.11 -18.97
C ALA A 10 -1.37 -34.74 -17.50
N PHE A 11 -1.35 -35.73 -16.60
CA PHE A 11 -1.46 -35.47 -15.16
C PHE A 11 -0.29 -34.65 -14.62
N LEU A 12 0.93 -34.93 -15.09
CA LEU A 12 2.14 -34.22 -14.65
C LEU A 12 2.13 -32.76 -15.09
N LEU A 13 1.65 -32.49 -16.31
CA LEU A 13 1.44 -31.12 -16.82
C LEU A 13 0.35 -30.36 -16.06
N LEU A 14 -0.76 -31.01 -15.72
CA LEU A 14 -1.82 -30.38 -14.92
C LEU A 14 -1.33 -30.07 -13.51
N TYR A 15 -0.57 -30.99 -12.90
CA TYR A 15 0.01 -30.79 -11.57
C TYR A 15 1.05 -29.66 -11.55
N SER A 16 1.95 -29.61 -12.54
CA SER A 16 2.94 -28.53 -12.64
C SER A 16 2.29 -27.17 -12.89
N SER A 17 1.23 -27.12 -13.70
CA SER A 17 0.46 -25.90 -13.95
C SER A 17 -0.25 -25.41 -12.69
N ASN A 18 -0.84 -26.31 -11.90
CA ASN A 18 -1.45 -25.95 -10.63
C ASN A 18 -0.41 -25.44 -9.61
N CYS A 19 0.75 -26.08 -9.53
CA CYS A 19 1.83 -25.66 -8.65
C CYS A 19 2.39 -24.27 -9.04
N LEU A 20 2.48 -23.97 -10.35
CA LEU A 20 2.84 -22.65 -10.87
C LEU A 20 1.80 -21.60 -10.50
N ALA A 21 0.51 -21.91 -10.64
CA ALA A 21 -0.57 -21.00 -10.28
C ALA A 21 -0.60 -20.70 -8.77
N GLU A 22 -0.43 -21.72 -7.93
CA GLU A 22 -0.30 -21.56 -6.48
C GLU A 22 0.93 -20.73 -6.10
N GLY A 23 2.07 -20.96 -6.76
CA GLY A 23 3.29 -20.17 -6.59
C GLY A 23 3.09 -18.69 -6.95
N GLN A 24 2.47 -18.41 -8.10
CA GLN A 24 2.13 -17.05 -8.51
C GLN A 24 1.14 -16.38 -7.56
N TYR A 25 0.15 -17.12 -7.07
CA TYR A 25 -0.84 -16.62 -6.12
C TYR A 25 -0.20 -16.30 -4.75
N GLY A 26 0.72 -17.13 -4.28
CA GLY A 26 1.51 -16.86 -3.08
C GLY A 26 2.39 -15.62 -3.24
N LEU A 27 3.06 -15.48 -4.39
CA LEU A 27 3.93 -14.33 -4.69
C LEU A 27 3.12 -13.04 -4.81
N ALA A 28 1.93 -13.09 -5.44
CA ALA A 28 1.02 -11.95 -5.51
C ALA A 28 0.59 -11.47 -4.11
N ARG A 29 0.20 -12.39 -3.22
CA ARG A 29 -0.14 -12.03 -1.83
C ARG A 29 1.02 -11.38 -1.08
N PHE A 30 2.24 -11.88 -1.29
CA PHE A 30 3.43 -11.29 -0.68
C PHE A 30 3.71 -9.87 -1.20
N VAL A 31 3.59 -9.66 -2.51
CA VAL A 31 3.72 -8.33 -3.12
C VAL A 31 2.65 -7.37 -2.60
N THR A 32 1.40 -7.82 -2.47
CA THR A 32 0.32 -7.02 -1.87
C THR A 32 0.63 -6.65 -0.42
N PHE A 33 1.15 -7.60 0.38
CA PHE A 33 1.55 -7.32 1.76
C PHE A 33 2.64 -6.24 1.84
N ILE A 34 3.66 -6.33 0.97
CA ILE A 34 4.70 -5.29 0.88
C ILE A 34 4.08 -3.95 0.48
N HIS A 35 3.20 -3.91 -0.53
CA HIS A 35 2.53 -2.67 -0.95
C HIS A 35 1.74 -2.02 0.18
N ILE A 36 1.05 -2.82 1.00
CA ILE A 36 0.33 -2.30 2.17
C ILE A 36 1.29 -1.63 3.16
N ILE A 37 2.45 -2.25 3.43
CA ILE A 37 3.47 -1.65 4.31
C ILE A 37 3.98 -0.33 3.74
N PHE A 38 4.28 -0.29 2.44
CA PHE A 38 4.73 0.93 1.77
C PHE A 38 3.65 2.03 1.78
N LEU A 39 2.38 1.68 1.59
CA LEU A 39 1.26 2.62 1.73
C LEU A 39 1.26 3.30 3.11
N PHE A 40 1.33 2.51 4.18
CA PHE A 40 1.35 3.05 5.54
C PHE A 40 2.56 3.94 5.79
N LEU A 41 3.73 3.53 5.29
CA LEU A 41 4.96 4.32 5.40
C LEU A 41 4.83 5.66 4.68
N SER A 42 4.29 5.66 3.45
CA SER A 42 4.06 6.88 2.67
C SER A 42 3.08 7.81 3.39
N ILE A 43 1.92 7.31 3.84
CA ILE A 43 0.96 8.11 4.61
C ILE A 43 1.63 8.75 5.83
N PHE A 44 2.46 7.99 6.56
CA PHE A 44 3.18 8.49 7.73
C PHE A 44 4.15 9.62 7.37
N ILE A 45 4.96 9.45 6.32
CA ILE A 45 5.91 10.46 5.84
C ILE A 45 5.18 11.74 5.41
N TYR A 46 4.15 11.61 4.57
CA TYR A 46 3.36 12.77 4.12
C TYR A 46 2.68 13.48 5.28
N THR A 47 2.14 12.73 6.24
CA THR A 47 1.53 13.30 7.45
C THR A 47 2.54 14.10 8.25
N MET A 48 3.77 13.59 8.41
CA MET A 48 4.85 14.28 9.12
C MET A 48 5.26 15.58 8.43
N ILE A 49 5.55 15.51 7.12
CA ILE A 49 5.97 16.67 6.33
C ILE A 49 4.87 17.72 6.28
N GLY A 50 3.64 17.32 5.93
CA GLY A 50 2.49 18.22 5.87
C GLY A 50 2.15 18.83 7.23
N GLY A 51 2.30 18.06 8.32
CA GLY A 51 2.05 18.53 9.68
C GLY A 51 3.01 19.64 10.08
N ILE A 52 4.29 19.51 9.72
CA ILE A 52 5.30 20.56 9.92
C ILE A 52 4.95 21.82 9.13
N ILE A 53 4.59 21.68 7.84
CA ILE A 53 4.24 22.81 6.98
C ILE A 53 3.01 23.55 7.51
N ILE A 54 1.94 22.82 7.83
CA ILE A 54 0.69 23.40 8.36
C ILE A 54 0.94 24.07 9.71
N LYS A 55 1.75 23.45 10.58
CA LYS A 55 2.15 24.05 11.86
C LYS A 55 2.90 25.37 11.65
N PHE A 56 3.82 25.42 10.69
CA PHE A 56 4.56 26.64 10.36
C PHE A 56 3.63 27.76 9.86
N ILE A 57 2.64 27.43 9.03
CA ILE A 57 1.62 28.38 8.55
C ILE A 57 0.74 28.89 9.70
N LEU A 58 0.28 27.99 10.59
CA LEU A 58 -0.51 28.33 11.79
C LEU A 58 0.27 29.22 12.77
N GLN A 59 1.56 28.97 12.95
CA GLN A 59 2.43 29.81 13.78
C GLN A 59 2.63 31.20 13.16
N LYS A 60 2.88 31.26 11.84
CA LYS A 60 3.09 32.54 11.13
C LYS A 60 1.83 33.42 11.09
N SER A 61 0.66 32.81 11.06
CA SER A 61 -0.63 33.51 11.00
C SER A 61 -1.14 34.00 12.36
N ASN A 62 -0.41 33.77 13.45
CA ASN A 62 -0.78 34.16 14.82
C ASN A 62 -2.18 33.67 15.26
N LEU A 63 -2.69 32.62 14.61
CA LEU A 63 -3.97 32.01 14.90
C LEU A 63 -3.90 31.32 16.27
N LEU A 64 -4.45 31.94 17.32
CA LEU A 64 -4.52 31.39 18.68
C LEU A 64 -5.45 30.16 18.77
N VAL A 65 -5.02 29.06 18.16
CA VAL A 65 -5.71 27.77 18.20
C VAL A 65 -5.13 26.95 19.34
N LYS A 66 -5.98 26.51 20.27
CA LYS A 66 -5.57 25.62 21.36
C LYS A 66 -5.09 24.28 20.76
N ASN A 67 -3.93 23.78 21.20
CA ASN A 67 -3.30 22.57 20.65
C ASN A 67 -3.01 22.62 19.13
N GLN A 68 -2.50 23.76 18.63
CA GLN A 68 -2.05 23.94 17.22
C GLN A 68 -1.30 22.74 16.63
N THR A 69 -0.33 22.17 17.36
CA THR A 69 0.45 21.02 16.87
C THR A 69 -0.46 19.83 16.56
N ARG A 70 -1.33 19.42 17.51
CA ARG A 70 -2.23 18.28 17.30
C ARG A 70 -3.18 18.51 16.13
N ASN A 71 -3.70 19.73 15.98
CA ASN A 71 -4.61 20.06 14.89
C ASN A 71 -3.89 20.07 13.54
N ALA A 72 -2.66 20.60 13.46
CA ALA A 72 -1.87 20.59 12.24
C ALA A 72 -1.57 19.16 11.75
N PHE A 73 -1.17 18.27 12.67
CA PHE A 73 -0.94 16.86 12.36
C PHE A 73 -2.23 16.12 12.01
N ALA A 74 -3.34 16.42 12.67
CA ALA A 74 -4.65 15.82 12.34
C ALA A 74 -5.12 16.24 10.94
N ILE A 75 -5.00 17.53 10.59
CA ILE A 75 -5.35 18.03 9.25
C ILE A 75 -4.45 17.39 8.19
N SER A 76 -3.13 17.33 8.45
CA SER A 76 -2.18 16.68 7.55
C SER A 76 -2.50 15.20 7.32
N LEU A 77 -2.84 14.47 8.39
CA LEU A 77 -3.24 13.07 8.30
C LEU A 77 -4.51 12.92 7.44
N LEU A 78 -5.49 13.78 7.66
CA LEU A 78 -6.76 13.76 6.95
C LEU A 78 -6.56 14.05 5.45
N ILE A 79 -5.66 14.99 5.12
CA ILE A 79 -5.22 15.26 3.74
C ILE A 79 -4.50 14.06 3.14
N ALA A 80 -3.58 13.43 3.87
CA ALA A 80 -2.84 12.26 3.39
C ALA A 80 -3.78 11.07 3.10
N ILE A 81 -4.77 10.83 3.97
CA ILE A 81 -5.80 9.80 3.76
C ILE A 81 -6.66 10.13 2.53
N LEU A 82 -7.13 11.38 2.41
CA LEU A 82 -7.87 11.80 1.21
C LEU A 82 -7.03 11.61 -0.05
N ALA A 83 -5.77 12.04 -0.04
CA ALA A 83 -4.87 11.90 -1.17
C ALA A 83 -4.70 10.42 -1.55
N THR A 84 -4.54 9.51 -0.58
CA THR A 84 -4.50 8.07 -0.90
C THR A 84 -5.81 7.54 -1.48
N MET A 85 -6.97 8.04 -1.04
CA MET A 85 -8.26 7.63 -1.61
C MET A 85 -8.46 8.13 -3.04
N PHE A 86 -8.00 9.34 -3.37
CA PHE A 86 -8.15 9.93 -4.70
C PHE A 86 -7.09 9.49 -5.70
N PHE A 87 -5.84 9.30 -5.27
CA PHE A 87 -4.71 8.97 -6.15
C PHE A 87 -4.38 7.48 -6.19
N GLY A 88 -4.93 6.65 -5.28
CA GLY A 88 -4.80 5.20 -5.30
C GLY A 88 -3.35 4.73 -5.45
N ASP A 89 -3.09 3.88 -6.44
CA ASP A 89 -1.77 3.30 -6.74
C ASP A 89 -0.71 4.35 -7.13
N GLY A 90 -1.13 5.51 -7.65
CA GLY A 90 -0.23 6.60 -8.04
C GLY A 90 0.33 7.40 -6.86
N PHE A 91 -0.13 7.13 -5.63
CA PHE A 91 0.43 7.75 -4.42
C PHE A 91 1.71 7.06 -3.94
N ILE A 92 1.90 5.80 -4.32
CA ILE A 92 3.07 4.98 -3.94
C ILE A 92 4.12 4.95 -5.07
N SER A 93 3.73 5.20 -6.33
CA SER A 93 4.63 5.21 -7.50
C SER A 93 5.50 6.46 -7.56
#